data_AF-A0A931D6I4-F1
#
_entry.id   AF-A0A931D6I4-F1
#
_cell.length_a   1.000
_cell.length_b   1.000
_cell.length_c   1.000
_cell.angle_alpha   90.00
_cell.angle_beta   90.00
_cell.angle_gamma   90.00
#
_symmetry.space_group_name_H-M   'P 1'
#
loop_
_entity.id
_entity.type
_entity.pdbx_description
1 polymer ?
#
loop_
_entity_poly.entity_id
_entity_poly.type
_entity_poly.pdbx_seq_one_letter_code
_entity_poly.pdbx_strand_id
1 'polypeptide(L)'
;MVDEPAAVLAAGAIPWRRKDHRLEVLLIHRDRYDDWSWPKGKLDAGESLPECAVREVREEIGLVTTLGRPLPAIRYQVKSGAKVVYYWAAKVEQQRIIPDGKEVDAVKWVSVDTARHLLSNGSDIVPLDALEQAFKAGDLDTLPFVVVRHAKAKPRSTWTKEEGERPLAATGQRQAIAVAELLSAWRPHKVVSSPWVRCVQTVAPYLKRQDMGVKLAGSLTEHAATRKPAKTAKQVIKQLDKQRCVALCTHRPVLPITFDVLASRCAPGIAAFLPHKNPYLEPGALLVAQQSRTTRKIVSLEIVSPFTD
;
A
#
# COMPACT_ATOMS: atom_id res chain seq x y z
N MET A 1 -23.61 -11.42 14.56
CA MET A 1 -23.25 -10.27 15.38
C MET A 1 -22.90 -9.14 14.42
N VAL A 2 -23.67 -8.06 14.41
CA VAL A 2 -23.38 -6.89 13.58
C VAL A 2 -22.11 -6.27 14.16
N ASP A 3 -21.02 -6.27 13.39
CA ASP A 3 -19.74 -5.67 13.79
C ASP A 3 -19.99 -4.20 14.14
N GLU A 4 -19.92 -3.84 15.41
CA GLU A 4 -19.98 -2.44 15.83
C GLU A 4 -18.83 -1.67 15.14
N PRO A 5 -19.09 -0.45 14.63
CA PRO A 5 -18.03 0.39 14.10
C PRO A 5 -16.96 0.62 15.17
N ALA A 6 -15.69 0.50 14.78
CA ALA A 6 -14.59 0.71 15.71
C ALA A 6 -14.59 2.18 16.16
N ALA A 7 -14.60 2.41 17.48
CA ALA A 7 -14.52 3.74 18.05
C ALA A 7 -13.12 4.37 17.88
N VAL A 8 -12.09 3.51 17.75
CA VAL A 8 -10.70 3.94 17.52
C VAL A 8 -10.08 3.11 16.41
N LEU A 9 -9.62 3.79 15.36
CA LEU A 9 -8.78 3.21 14.33
C LEU A 9 -7.32 3.57 14.58
N ALA A 10 -6.45 2.59 14.36
CA ALA A 10 -5.02 2.72 14.50
C ALA A 10 -4.33 1.92 13.40
N ALA A 11 -3.10 2.31 13.06
CA ALA A 11 -2.30 1.60 12.10
C ALA A 11 -0.82 1.62 12.49
N GLY A 12 -0.10 0.61 12.02
CA GLY A 12 1.31 0.45 12.30
C GLY A 12 1.96 -0.54 11.33
N ALA A 13 3.18 -0.94 11.63
CA ALA A 13 3.86 -1.97 10.87
C ALA A 13 4.63 -2.92 11.79
N ILE A 14 4.96 -4.09 11.28
CA ILE A 14 5.95 -4.99 11.90
C ILE A 14 7.24 -4.84 11.11
N PRO A 15 8.22 -4.07 11.63
CA PRO A 15 9.52 -3.98 10.99
C PRO A 15 10.24 -5.32 11.12
N TRP A 16 10.73 -5.86 10.01
CA TRP A 16 11.40 -7.14 9.97
C TRP A 16 12.67 -7.08 9.14
N ARG A 17 13.63 -7.95 9.45
CA ARG A 17 14.85 -8.13 8.64
C ARG A 17 15.21 -9.60 8.56
N ARG A 18 16.07 -9.92 7.60
CA ARG A 18 16.73 -11.23 7.54
C ARG A 18 18.16 -11.08 8.07
N LYS A 19 18.49 -11.81 9.12
CA LYS A 19 19.85 -11.90 9.67
C LYS A 19 20.24 -13.38 9.77
N ASP A 20 21.34 -13.77 9.15
CA ASP A 20 21.83 -15.16 9.12
C ASP A 20 20.74 -16.17 8.72
N HIS A 21 20.00 -15.85 7.66
CA HIS A 21 18.84 -16.60 7.15
C HIS A 21 17.63 -16.72 8.10
N ARG A 22 17.68 -16.10 9.28
CA ARG A 22 16.59 -16.07 10.25
C ARG A 22 15.79 -14.78 10.13
N LEU A 23 14.52 -14.88 10.48
CA LEU A 23 13.62 -13.75 10.61
C LEU A 23 13.84 -13.09 11.98
N GLU A 24 14.17 -11.80 11.95
CA GLU A 24 14.11 -10.96 13.14
C GLU A 24 13.05 -9.87 12.94
N VAL A 25 12.40 -9.49 14.03
CA VAL A 25 11.39 -8.42 14.10
C VAL A 25 11.84 -7.35 15.09
N LEU A 26 11.39 -6.13 14.88
CA LEU A 26 11.69 -5.00 15.76
C LEU A 26 10.50 -4.75 16.69
N LEU A 27 10.76 -4.81 18.00
CA LEU A 27 9.83 -4.35 19.03
C LEU A 27 10.21 -2.96 19.52
N ILE A 28 9.20 -2.20 19.93
CA ILE A 28 9.35 -0.94 20.66
C ILE A 28 8.96 -1.14 22.12
N HIS A 29 9.67 -0.47 23.02
CA HIS A 29 9.31 -0.33 24.43
C HIS A 29 8.71 1.05 24.64
N ARG A 30 7.67 1.14 25.48
CA ARG A 30 7.05 2.41 25.84
C ARG A 30 7.08 2.61 27.35
N ASP A 31 7.97 3.48 27.81
CA ASP A 31 8.17 3.82 29.22
C ASP A 31 6.86 4.07 30.00
N ARG A 32 5.91 4.80 29.40
CA ARG A 32 4.62 5.12 30.03
C ARG A 32 3.81 3.88 30.46
N TYR A 33 3.94 2.77 29.73
CA TYR A 33 3.16 1.56 29.94
C TYR A 33 4.01 0.37 30.42
N ASP A 34 5.33 0.52 30.42
CA ASP A 34 6.30 -0.57 30.65
C ASP A 34 5.98 -1.80 29.79
N ASP A 35 5.71 -1.56 28.50
CA ASP A 35 5.20 -2.58 27.58
C ASP A 35 6.01 -2.67 26.28
N TRP A 36 6.09 -3.89 25.74
CA TRP A 36 6.68 -4.15 24.43
C TRP A 36 5.59 -4.42 23.41
N SER A 37 5.62 -3.68 22.31
CA SER A 37 4.63 -3.82 21.24
C SER A 37 5.21 -3.53 19.85
N TRP A 38 4.36 -3.62 18.83
CA TRP A 38 4.67 -3.13 17.48
C TRP A 38 4.53 -1.60 17.42
N PRO A 39 5.33 -0.94 16.57
CA PRO A 39 5.16 0.49 16.31
C PRO A 39 3.83 0.76 15.61
N LYS A 40 3.04 1.67 16.18
CA LYS A 40 1.66 1.98 15.78
C LYS A 40 1.16 3.22 16.51
N GLY A 41 0.17 3.88 15.92
CA GLY A 41 -0.60 4.88 16.63
C GLY A 41 -1.96 5.11 15.99
N LYS A 42 -2.61 6.21 16.37
CA LYS A 42 -4.01 6.46 16.03
C LYS A 42 -4.09 7.12 14.66
N LEU A 43 -5.17 6.79 13.94
CA LEU A 43 -5.48 7.44 12.68
C LEU A 43 -5.85 8.91 12.93
N ASP A 44 -5.18 9.83 12.24
CA ASP A 44 -5.50 11.25 12.30
C ASP A 44 -6.68 11.61 11.37
N ALA A 45 -7.29 12.77 11.62
CA ALA A 45 -8.35 13.28 10.75
C ALA A 45 -7.80 13.55 9.35
N GLY A 46 -8.47 12.98 8.33
CA GLY A 46 -8.09 13.13 6.93
C GLY A 46 -6.98 12.20 6.45
N GLU A 47 -6.56 11.25 7.29
CA GLU A 47 -5.51 10.29 7.00
C GLU A 47 -6.09 8.91 6.62
N SER A 48 -5.40 8.18 5.75
CA SER A 48 -5.68 6.77 5.48
C SER A 48 -4.85 5.83 6.35
N LEU A 49 -5.31 4.60 6.55
CA LEU A 49 -4.59 3.62 7.39
C LEU A 49 -3.12 3.37 6.93
N PRO A 50 -2.80 3.26 5.63
CA PRO A 50 -1.40 3.12 5.20
C PRO A 50 -0.55 4.37 5.47
N GLU A 51 -1.12 5.57 5.33
CA GLU A 51 -0.43 6.83 5.68
C GLU A 51 -0.13 6.88 7.18
N CYS A 52 -1.13 6.55 8.02
CA CYS A 52 -0.97 6.43 9.47
C CYS A 52 0.14 5.44 9.84
N ALA A 53 0.13 4.24 9.27
CA ALA A 53 1.16 3.24 9.54
C ALA A 53 2.57 3.77 9.26
N VAL A 54 2.77 4.50 8.16
CA VAL A 54 4.08 5.05 7.78
C VAL A 54 4.46 6.24 8.64
N ARG A 55 3.50 7.11 8.97
CA ARG A 55 3.71 8.26 9.86
C ARG A 55 4.15 7.79 11.24
N GLU A 56 3.39 6.88 11.85
CA GLU A 56 3.63 6.39 13.22
C GLU A 56 4.98 5.66 13.31
N VAL A 57 5.28 4.78 12.36
CA VAL A 57 6.59 4.10 12.31
C VAL A 57 7.75 5.09 12.15
N ARG A 58 7.55 6.18 11.41
CA ARG A 58 8.57 7.25 11.29
C ARG A 58 8.69 8.07 12.56
N GLU A 59 7.58 8.38 13.22
CA GLU A 59 7.53 9.21 14.42
C GLU A 59 8.13 8.49 15.63
N GLU A 60 7.72 7.25 15.88
CA GLU A 60 8.16 6.49 17.06
C GLU A 60 9.62 6.04 16.99
N ILE A 61 10.11 5.69 15.79
CA ILE A 61 11.42 5.02 15.65
C ILE A 61 12.30 5.53 14.50
N GLY A 62 11.91 6.63 13.86
CA GLY A 62 12.68 7.25 12.76
C GLY A 62 12.73 6.43 11.47
N LEU A 63 11.98 5.33 11.37
CA LEU A 63 12.09 4.39 10.26
C LEU A 63 11.29 4.89 9.05
N VAL A 64 11.99 5.11 7.93
CA VAL A 64 11.36 5.39 6.65
C VAL A 64 11.13 4.08 5.91
N THR A 65 9.87 3.61 5.89
CA THR A 65 9.53 2.27 5.39
C THR A 65 8.75 2.29 4.06
N THR A 66 8.87 1.19 3.32
CA THR A 66 7.95 0.81 2.24
C THR A 66 7.04 -0.29 2.80
N LEU A 67 5.72 -0.09 2.76
CA LEU A 67 4.79 -1.12 3.21
C LEU A 67 4.81 -2.34 2.28
N GLY A 68 4.97 -3.52 2.87
CA GLY A 68 4.84 -4.82 2.23
C GLY A 68 3.41 -5.34 2.34
N ARG A 69 3.26 -6.67 2.43
CA ARG A 69 1.93 -7.29 2.59
C ARG A 69 1.21 -6.79 3.85
N PRO A 70 -0.10 -6.51 3.78
CA PRO A 70 -0.92 -6.35 4.97
C PRO A 70 -0.90 -7.64 5.79
N LEU A 71 -0.94 -7.47 7.10
CA LEU A 71 -1.03 -8.52 8.11
C LEU A 71 -2.43 -8.46 8.76
N PRO A 72 -2.88 -9.55 9.42
CA PRO A 72 -4.14 -9.53 10.14
C PRO A 72 -4.25 -8.34 11.10
N ALA A 73 -5.37 -7.63 11.02
CA ALA A 73 -5.71 -6.61 12.00
C ALA A 73 -6.07 -7.27 13.34
N ILE A 74 -5.88 -6.53 14.42
CA ILE A 74 -6.31 -6.94 15.76
C ILE A 74 -7.45 -6.04 16.24
N ARG A 75 -8.38 -6.63 17.00
CA ARG A 75 -9.53 -5.92 17.57
C ARG A 75 -9.62 -6.24 19.07
N TYR A 76 -9.65 -5.20 19.90
CA TYR A 76 -9.80 -5.33 21.35
C TYR A 76 -10.55 -4.14 21.94
N GLN A 77 -11.08 -4.30 23.15
CA GLN A 77 -11.84 -3.25 23.84
C GLN A 77 -10.92 -2.28 24.58
N VAL A 78 -11.22 -0.98 24.47
CA VAL A 78 -10.62 0.08 25.28
C VAL A 78 -11.72 0.91 25.94
N LYS A 79 -11.39 1.83 26.85
CA LYS A 79 -12.38 2.67 27.55
C LYS A 79 -13.34 3.41 26.62
N SER A 80 -12.89 3.79 25.42
CA SER A 80 -13.69 4.50 24.42
C SER A 80 -14.50 3.58 23.48
N GLY A 81 -14.46 2.26 23.68
CA GLY A 81 -15.11 1.26 22.83
C GLY A 81 -14.13 0.36 22.09
N ALA A 82 -14.58 -0.28 21.01
CA ALA A 82 -13.72 -1.18 20.23
C ALA A 82 -12.59 -0.41 19.53
N LYS A 83 -11.35 -0.87 19.71
CA LYS A 83 -10.17 -0.41 18.98
C LYS A 83 -9.74 -1.47 17.97
N VAL A 84 -9.46 -1.03 16.74
CA VAL A 84 -8.92 -1.88 15.67
C VAL A 84 -7.57 -1.33 15.23
N VAL A 85 -6.57 -2.21 15.13
CA VAL A 85 -5.21 -1.86 14.67
C VAL A 85 -4.89 -2.65 13.41
N TYR A 86 -4.52 -1.94 12.34
CA TYR A 86 -4.09 -2.51 11.07
C TYR A 86 -2.56 -2.54 10.99
N TYR A 87 -2.00 -3.63 10.46
CA TYR A 87 -0.56 -3.80 10.36
C TYR A 87 -0.12 -4.17 8.95
N TRP A 88 1.06 -3.72 8.57
CA TRP A 88 1.76 -4.16 7.36
C TRP A 88 3.14 -4.71 7.72
N ALA A 89 3.64 -5.65 6.93
CA ALA A 89 5.03 -6.05 7.00
C ALA A 89 5.93 -4.91 6.48
N ALA A 90 6.96 -4.52 7.22
CA ALA A 90 7.89 -3.46 6.83
C ALA A 90 9.31 -4.01 6.78
N LYS A 91 9.84 -4.27 5.58
CA LYS A 91 11.22 -4.76 5.48
C LYS A 91 12.20 -3.64 5.80
N VAL A 92 13.09 -3.88 6.76
CA VAL A 92 14.16 -2.96 7.14
C VAL A 92 15.48 -3.48 6.58
N GLU A 93 16.15 -2.63 5.81
CA GLU A 93 17.50 -2.87 5.32
C GLU A 93 18.52 -2.09 6.18
N GLN A 94 19.48 -1.40 5.58
CA GLN A 94 20.56 -0.71 6.29
C GLN A 94 20.12 0.66 6.83
N GLN A 95 19.09 0.71 7.68
CA GLN A 95 18.64 1.92 8.36
C GLN A 95 18.94 1.86 9.86
N ARG A 96 19.39 2.98 10.43
CA ARG A 96 19.51 3.15 11.88
C ARG A 96 18.12 3.42 12.45
N ILE A 97 17.75 2.65 13.48
CA ILE A 97 16.51 2.85 14.23
C ILE A 97 16.80 3.81 15.38
N ILE A 98 15.98 4.84 15.53
CA ILE A 98 16.16 5.89 16.53
C ILE A 98 14.82 6.10 17.24
N PRO A 99 14.66 5.60 18.48
CA PRO A 99 13.51 5.93 19.32
C PRO A 99 13.30 7.43 19.43
N ASP A 100 12.05 7.87 19.52
CA ASP A 100 11.71 9.29 19.65
C ASP A 100 12.06 9.88 21.03
N GLY A 101 12.25 9.01 22.04
CA GLY A 101 12.55 9.38 23.42
C GLY A 101 11.38 10.03 24.17
N LYS A 102 10.17 10.05 23.58
CA LYS A 102 8.97 10.65 24.17
C LYS A 102 7.92 9.57 24.48
N GLU A 103 7.53 8.81 23.47
CA GLU A 103 6.66 7.65 23.63
C GLU A 103 7.46 6.35 23.66
N VAL A 104 8.53 6.28 22.86
CA VAL A 104 9.40 5.10 22.73
C VAL A 104 10.78 5.43 23.27
N ASP A 105 11.19 4.72 24.32
CA ASP A 105 12.49 4.87 24.97
C ASP A 105 13.50 3.81 24.49
N ALA A 106 13.04 2.64 24.05
CA ALA A 106 13.91 1.58 23.56
C ALA A 106 13.32 0.81 22.37
N VAL A 107 14.23 0.23 21.58
CA VAL A 107 13.91 -0.68 20.47
C VAL A 107 14.74 -1.95 20.57
N LYS A 108 14.20 -3.08 20.12
CA LYS A 108 14.90 -4.37 20.17
C LYS A 108 14.62 -5.22 18.94
N TRP A 109 15.68 -5.61 18.25
CA TRP A 109 15.62 -6.68 17.26
C TRP A 109 15.65 -8.03 17.98
N VAL A 110 14.66 -8.87 17.72
CA VAL A 110 14.52 -10.18 18.37
C VAL A 110 14.09 -11.25 17.37
N SER A 111 14.30 -12.53 17.72
CA SER A 111 13.69 -13.64 17.00
C SER A 111 12.16 -13.63 17.19
N VAL A 112 11.45 -14.36 16.33
CA VAL A 112 9.99 -14.54 16.46
C VAL A 112 9.62 -15.16 17.81
N ASP A 113 10.35 -16.18 18.26
CA ASP A 113 10.08 -16.84 19.55
C ASP A 113 10.25 -15.88 20.72
N THR A 114 11.33 -15.08 20.72
CA THR A 114 11.53 -14.06 21.74
C THR A 114 10.48 -12.96 21.67
N ALA A 115 10.06 -12.53 20.48
CA ALA A 115 8.99 -11.54 20.34
C ALA A 115 7.69 -12.05 20.97
N ARG A 116 7.35 -13.33 20.73
CA ARG A 116 6.16 -13.99 21.27
C ARG A 116 6.10 -13.97 22.81
N HIS A 117 7.26 -13.99 23.46
CA HIS A 117 7.38 -13.88 24.92
C HIS A 117 7.40 -12.43 25.44
N LEU A 118 7.88 -11.47 24.65
CA LEU A 118 7.99 -10.07 25.08
C LEU A 118 6.71 -9.27 24.85
N LEU A 119 5.94 -9.58 23.80
CA LEU A 119 4.72 -8.84 23.46
C LEU A 119 3.74 -8.83 24.63
N SER A 120 3.47 -7.65 25.17
CA SER A 120 2.63 -7.49 26.36
C SER A 120 1.15 -7.71 26.06
N ASN A 121 0.70 -7.40 24.83
CA ASN A 121 -0.66 -7.69 24.38
C ASN A 121 -0.69 -9.01 23.60
N GLY A 122 -1.38 -10.02 24.13
CA GLY A 122 -1.49 -11.33 23.47
C GLY A 122 -2.10 -11.28 22.07
N SER A 123 -2.88 -10.25 21.72
CA SER A 123 -3.41 -10.09 20.36
C SER A 123 -2.32 -9.76 19.33
N ASP A 124 -1.21 -9.13 19.74
CA ASP A 124 -0.11 -8.76 18.84
C ASP A 124 0.65 -9.99 18.29
N ILE A 125 0.39 -11.18 18.83
CA ILE A 125 0.89 -12.46 18.30
C ILE A 125 0.22 -12.81 16.96
N VAL A 126 -1.02 -12.40 16.72
CA VAL A 126 -1.75 -12.73 15.48
C VAL A 126 -1.04 -12.22 14.22
N PRO A 127 -0.63 -10.93 14.12
CA PRO A 127 0.13 -10.47 12.97
C PRO A 127 1.57 -11.03 12.94
N LEU A 128 2.16 -11.40 14.09
CA LEU A 128 3.46 -12.09 14.16
C LEU A 128 3.40 -13.46 13.47
N ASP A 129 2.37 -14.25 13.77
CA ASP A 129 2.15 -15.58 13.20
C ASP A 129 2.02 -15.52 11.69
N ALA A 130 1.20 -14.58 11.20
CA ALA A 130 1.02 -14.38 9.78
C ALA A 130 2.30 -13.93 9.06
N LEU A 131 3.14 -13.15 9.74
CA LEU A 131 4.43 -12.72 9.22
C LEU A 131 5.44 -13.88 9.18
N GLU A 132 5.52 -14.69 10.24
CA GLU A 132 6.37 -15.87 10.31
C GLU A 132 5.96 -16.92 9.25
N GLN A 133 4.66 -17.18 9.10
CA GLN A 133 4.14 -18.08 8.07
C GLN A 133 4.53 -17.63 6.67
N ALA A 134 4.39 -16.33 6.37
CA ALA A 134 4.81 -15.79 5.07
C ALA A 134 6.33 -15.84 4.86
N PHE A 135 7.13 -15.70 5.93
CA PHE A 135 8.58 -15.88 5.84
C PHE A 135 8.93 -17.32 5.50
N LYS A 136 8.32 -18.29 6.19
CA LYS A 136 8.50 -19.74 5.94
C LYS A 136 8.06 -20.13 4.52
N ALA A 137 7.00 -19.52 4.00
CA ALA A 137 6.53 -19.72 2.63
C ALA A 137 7.39 -19.02 1.56
N GLY A 138 8.37 -18.19 1.95
CA GLY A 138 9.20 -17.44 1.00
C GLY A 138 8.52 -16.22 0.37
N ASP A 139 7.38 -15.81 0.92
CA ASP A 139 6.46 -14.81 0.35
C ASP A 139 6.39 -13.50 1.15
N LEU A 140 7.18 -13.35 2.23
CA LEU A 140 7.23 -12.12 3.02
C LEU A 140 7.97 -10.97 2.32
N ASP A 141 9.04 -11.25 1.57
CA ASP A 141 9.81 -10.24 0.85
C ASP A 141 9.11 -9.89 -0.47
N THR A 142 8.35 -8.80 -0.48
CA THR A 142 7.49 -8.40 -1.60
C THR A 142 7.93 -7.10 -2.26
N LEU A 143 7.58 -6.96 -3.54
CA LEU A 143 7.66 -5.72 -4.30
C LEU A 143 6.23 -5.24 -4.59
N PRO A 144 5.86 -4.02 -4.18
CA PRO A 144 4.54 -3.48 -4.51
C PRO A 144 4.43 -3.16 -6.00
N PHE A 145 3.35 -3.61 -6.62
CA PHE A 145 2.89 -3.18 -7.94
C PHE A 145 1.56 -2.45 -7.76
N VAL A 146 1.58 -1.13 -7.90
CA VAL A 146 0.45 -0.26 -7.59
C VAL A 146 -0.28 0.12 -8.87
N VAL A 147 -1.55 -0.26 -9.00
CA VAL A 147 -2.43 0.19 -10.09
C VAL A 147 -3.22 1.39 -9.58
N VAL A 148 -3.11 2.52 -10.27
CA VAL A 148 -3.80 3.77 -9.93
C VAL A 148 -4.89 4.03 -10.96
N ARG A 149 -6.16 4.13 -10.54
CA ARG A 149 -7.19 4.74 -11.40
C ARG A 149 -7.01 6.26 -11.35
N HIS A 150 -7.00 6.92 -12.50
CA HIS A 150 -6.91 8.39 -12.52
C HIS A 150 -7.99 9.05 -11.64
N ALA A 151 -7.65 10.19 -11.04
CA ALA A 151 -8.56 11.01 -10.24
C ALA A 151 -9.73 11.58 -11.06
N LYS A 152 -10.71 12.19 -10.39
CA LYS A 152 -11.92 12.72 -11.03
C LYS A 152 -11.58 13.73 -12.12
N ALA A 153 -11.90 13.39 -13.37
CA ALA A 153 -11.73 14.27 -14.52
C ALA A 153 -12.98 15.10 -14.81
N LYS A 154 -12.81 16.19 -15.58
CA LYS A 154 -13.95 17.02 -16.04
C LYS A 154 -15.00 16.15 -16.76
N PRO A 155 -16.31 16.40 -16.61
CA PRO A 155 -17.35 15.59 -17.24
C PRO A 155 -17.21 15.56 -18.77
N ARG A 156 -17.36 14.38 -19.37
CA ARG A 156 -17.30 14.20 -20.84
C ARG A 156 -18.34 15.04 -21.57
N SER A 157 -19.54 15.17 -21.02
CA SER A 157 -20.64 15.97 -21.59
C SER A 157 -20.33 17.46 -21.75
N THR A 158 -19.36 17.97 -21.01
CA THR A 158 -18.98 19.40 -21.01
C THR A 158 -17.62 19.65 -21.64
N TRP A 159 -16.97 18.61 -22.17
CA TRP A 159 -15.62 18.70 -22.74
C TRP A 159 -15.69 18.78 -24.27
N THR A 160 -15.06 19.78 -24.86
CA THR A 160 -15.18 20.10 -26.30
C THR A 160 -13.91 19.84 -27.10
N LYS A 161 -12.77 19.56 -26.45
CA LYS A 161 -11.49 19.26 -27.12
C LYS A 161 -11.25 17.75 -27.21
N GLU A 162 -10.06 17.35 -27.66
CA GLU A 162 -9.67 15.94 -27.72
C GLU A 162 -9.78 15.25 -26.34
N GLU A 163 -10.30 14.02 -26.32
CA GLU A 163 -10.51 13.25 -25.08
C GLU A 163 -9.19 12.98 -24.32
N GLY A 164 -8.05 12.93 -25.03
CA GLY A 164 -6.73 12.77 -24.43
C GLY A 164 -6.26 13.99 -23.64
N GLU A 165 -6.76 15.18 -23.97
CA GLU A 165 -6.44 16.44 -23.30
C GLU A 165 -7.32 16.73 -22.08
N ARG A 166 -8.38 15.94 -21.87
CA ARG A 166 -9.35 16.19 -20.79
C ARG A 166 -8.69 16.15 -19.41
N PRO A 167 -8.67 17.28 -18.67
CA PRO A 167 -7.93 17.39 -17.43
C PRO A 167 -8.73 16.89 -16.21
N LEU A 168 -8.07 16.85 -15.06
CA LEU A 168 -8.72 16.69 -13.77
C LEU A 168 -9.71 17.84 -13.50
N ALA A 169 -10.81 17.51 -12.82
CA ALA A 169 -11.69 18.50 -12.20
C ALA A 169 -11.03 19.06 -10.92
N ALA A 170 -11.59 20.13 -10.33
CA ALA A 170 -11.05 20.70 -9.09
C ALA A 170 -10.99 19.66 -7.94
N THR A 171 -12.03 18.83 -7.80
CA THR A 171 -12.05 17.68 -6.88
C THR A 171 -10.97 16.65 -7.23
N GLY A 172 -10.73 16.42 -8.52
CA GLY A 172 -9.68 15.54 -9.00
C GLY A 172 -8.27 16.02 -8.67
N GLN A 173 -8.03 17.34 -8.67
CA GLN A 173 -6.75 17.90 -8.26
C GLN A 173 -6.47 17.66 -6.76
N ARG A 174 -7.49 17.81 -5.90
CA ARG A 174 -7.39 17.43 -4.47
C ARG A 174 -7.11 15.93 -4.31
N GLN A 175 -7.83 15.08 -5.05
CA GLN A 175 -7.57 13.65 -5.10
C GLN A 175 -6.15 13.30 -5.55
N ALA A 176 -5.57 14.04 -6.49
CA ALA A 176 -4.20 13.80 -6.94
C ALA A 176 -3.15 14.06 -5.84
N ILE A 177 -3.42 15.00 -4.93
CA ILE A 177 -2.59 15.25 -3.75
C ILE A 177 -2.69 14.05 -2.79
N ALA A 178 -3.91 13.59 -2.48
CA ALA A 178 -4.12 12.40 -1.65
C ALA A 178 -3.51 11.13 -2.27
N VAL A 179 -3.60 10.96 -3.59
CA VAL A 179 -2.90 9.86 -4.30
C VAL A 179 -1.39 9.93 -4.09
N ALA A 180 -0.81 11.12 -4.01
CA ALA A 180 0.63 11.26 -3.78
C ALA A 180 1.05 10.91 -2.34
N GLU A 181 0.19 11.18 -1.35
CA GLU A 181 0.39 10.69 0.02
C GLU A 181 0.32 9.16 0.07
N LEU A 182 -0.74 8.58 -0.49
CA LEU A 182 -0.88 7.13 -0.59
C LEU A 182 0.30 6.45 -1.30
N LEU A 183 0.73 6.96 -2.45
CA LEU A 183 1.89 6.40 -3.16
C LEU A 183 3.17 6.46 -2.32
N SER A 184 3.29 7.43 -1.41
CA SER A 184 4.44 7.54 -0.51
C SER A 184 4.51 6.39 0.51
N ALA A 185 3.41 5.66 0.75
CA ALA A 185 3.43 4.48 1.61
C ALA A 185 4.11 3.25 0.96
N TRP A 186 3.99 3.12 -0.37
CA TRP A 186 4.64 2.02 -1.11
C TRP A 186 5.89 2.45 -1.88
N ARG A 187 6.16 3.77 -1.97
CA ARG A 187 7.38 4.37 -2.55
C ARG A 187 7.77 3.79 -3.92
N PRO A 188 6.88 3.81 -4.93
CA PRO A 188 7.22 3.34 -6.27
C PRO A 188 8.38 4.16 -6.86
N HIS A 189 9.46 3.46 -7.20
CA HIS A 189 10.67 4.03 -7.81
C HIS A 189 10.50 4.23 -9.33
N LYS A 190 9.36 3.79 -9.87
CA LYS A 190 9.01 3.94 -11.27
C LYS A 190 7.52 4.19 -11.39
N VAL A 191 7.17 5.24 -12.12
CA VAL A 191 5.79 5.54 -12.47
C VAL A 191 5.60 5.40 -13.97
N VAL A 192 4.57 4.65 -14.36
CA VAL A 192 4.13 4.48 -15.75
C VAL A 192 2.71 5.00 -15.83
N SER A 193 2.40 5.78 -16.86
CA SER A 193 1.07 6.38 -16.97
C SER A 193 0.57 6.32 -18.41
N SER A 194 -0.75 6.26 -18.56
CA SER A 194 -1.39 6.65 -19.82
C SER A 194 -0.99 8.08 -20.18
N PRO A 195 -0.71 8.42 -21.45
CA PRO A 195 -0.32 9.77 -21.84
C PRO A 195 -1.44 10.80 -21.70
N TRP A 196 -2.68 10.38 -21.44
CA TRP A 196 -3.81 11.30 -21.30
C TRP A 196 -3.66 12.19 -20.07
N VAL A 197 -3.98 13.48 -20.23
CA VAL A 197 -3.67 14.56 -19.28
C VAL A 197 -4.12 14.23 -17.87
N ARG A 198 -5.36 13.75 -17.68
CA ARG A 198 -5.87 13.33 -16.36
C ARG A 198 -5.04 12.26 -15.66
N CYS A 199 -4.50 11.28 -16.38
CA CYS A 199 -3.65 10.23 -15.79
C CYS A 199 -2.30 10.81 -15.35
N VAL A 200 -1.70 11.66 -16.19
CA VAL A 200 -0.43 12.33 -15.85
C VAL A 200 -0.62 13.26 -14.65
N GLN A 201 -1.67 14.09 -14.66
CA GLN A 201 -2.00 14.99 -13.55
C GLN A 201 -2.28 14.25 -12.24
N THR A 202 -2.86 13.04 -12.28
CA THR A 202 -3.15 12.26 -11.07
C THR A 202 -1.87 11.89 -10.31
N VAL A 203 -0.79 11.56 -11.03
CA VAL A 203 0.48 11.15 -10.41
C VAL A 203 1.50 12.29 -10.28
N ALA A 204 1.23 13.44 -10.90
CA ALA A 204 2.14 14.58 -10.93
C ALA A 204 2.60 15.07 -9.55
N PRO A 205 1.74 15.15 -8.51
CA PRO A 205 2.19 15.60 -7.20
C PRO A 205 3.22 14.64 -6.57
N TYR A 206 3.06 13.33 -6.74
CA TYR A 206 4.03 12.33 -6.29
C TYR A 206 5.37 12.48 -7.03
N LEU A 207 5.32 12.59 -8.36
CA LEU A 207 6.51 12.76 -9.21
C LEU A 207 7.33 13.99 -8.81
N LYS A 208 6.65 15.11 -8.50
CA LYS A 208 7.29 16.35 -8.07
C LYS A 208 7.99 16.18 -6.71
N ARG A 209 7.36 15.49 -5.74
CA ARG A 209 7.93 15.27 -4.41
C ARG A 209 9.17 14.36 -4.43
N GLN A 210 9.15 13.36 -5.31
CA GLN A 210 10.23 12.38 -5.45
C GLN A 210 11.29 12.80 -6.48
N ASP A 211 11.17 13.99 -7.08
CA ASP A 211 12.01 14.49 -8.18
C ASP A 211 12.25 13.43 -9.27
N MET A 212 11.16 12.86 -9.80
CA MET A 212 11.23 11.75 -10.75
C MET A 212 10.34 11.96 -11.99
N GLY A 213 10.78 11.40 -13.11
CA GLY A 213 10.01 11.41 -14.36
C GLY A 213 8.93 10.32 -14.44
N VAL A 214 8.00 10.49 -15.37
CA VAL A 214 6.97 9.49 -15.71
C VAL A 214 7.23 8.85 -17.06
N LYS A 215 7.10 7.52 -17.14
CA LYS A 215 7.10 6.82 -18.43
C LYS A 215 5.69 6.80 -19.02
N LEU A 216 5.50 7.53 -20.12
CA LEU A 216 4.24 7.50 -20.85
C LEU A 216 4.12 6.23 -21.72
N ALA A 217 2.96 5.58 -21.65
CA ALA A 217 2.67 4.37 -22.41
C ALA A 217 1.34 4.51 -23.17
N GLY A 218 1.41 4.77 -24.48
CA GLY A 218 0.23 4.94 -25.33
C GLY A 218 -0.68 3.70 -25.40
N SER A 219 -0.16 2.52 -25.09
CA SER A 219 -0.95 1.28 -24.96
C SER A 219 -1.85 1.26 -23.73
N LEU A 220 -1.72 2.21 -22.80
CA LEU A 220 -2.60 2.36 -21.64
C LEU A 220 -3.72 3.39 -21.87
N THR A 221 -3.91 3.89 -23.09
CA THR A 221 -5.07 4.75 -23.42
C THR A 221 -6.33 3.91 -23.59
N GLU A 222 -7.50 4.49 -23.36
CA GLU A 222 -8.77 3.78 -23.59
C GLU A 222 -8.85 3.32 -25.06
N HIS A 223 -8.53 4.21 -26.02
CA HIS A 223 -8.54 3.88 -27.44
C HIS A 223 -7.58 2.73 -27.82
N ALA A 224 -6.39 2.66 -27.22
CA ALA A 224 -5.45 1.58 -27.50
C ALA A 224 -5.87 0.26 -26.85
N ALA A 225 -6.41 0.31 -25.63
CA ALA A 225 -6.91 -0.87 -24.92
C ALA A 225 -8.10 -1.51 -25.64
N THR A 226 -9.03 -0.70 -26.15
CA THR A 226 -10.14 -1.20 -26.96
C THR A 226 -9.67 -1.81 -28.28
N ARG A 227 -8.76 -1.15 -29.01
CA ARG A 227 -8.32 -1.63 -30.33
C ARG A 227 -7.32 -2.78 -30.28
N LYS A 228 -6.44 -2.80 -29.29
CA LYS A 228 -5.30 -3.72 -29.17
C LYS A 228 -5.10 -4.18 -27.72
N PRO A 229 -6.08 -4.88 -27.12
CA PRO A 229 -6.04 -5.28 -25.70
C PRO A 229 -4.81 -6.13 -25.35
N ALA A 230 -4.37 -7.01 -26.26
CA ALA A 230 -3.16 -7.79 -26.08
C ALA A 230 -1.88 -6.92 -25.93
N LYS A 231 -1.82 -5.75 -26.57
CA LYS A 231 -0.69 -4.82 -26.43
C LYS A 231 -0.71 -4.13 -25.07
N THR A 232 -1.90 -3.82 -24.56
CA THR A 232 -2.10 -3.31 -23.20
C THR A 232 -1.68 -4.35 -22.16
N ALA A 233 -2.14 -5.61 -22.30
CA ALA A 233 -1.73 -6.71 -21.42
C ALA A 233 -0.20 -6.91 -21.41
N LYS A 234 0.44 -6.95 -22.60
CA LYS A 234 1.91 -7.02 -22.71
C LYS A 234 2.61 -5.85 -22.00
N GLN A 235 2.04 -4.65 -22.04
CA GLN A 235 2.60 -3.49 -21.33
C GLN A 235 2.51 -3.64 -19.81
N VAL A 236 1.39 -4.16 -19.28
CA VAL A 236 1.22 -4.44 -17.85
C VAL A 236 2.19 -5.54 -17.39
N ILE A 237 2.24 -6.67 -18.12
CA ILE A 237 3.19 -7.77 -17.87
C ILE A 237 4.62 -7.24 -17.83
N LYS A 238 5.02 -6.44 -18.82
CA LYS A 238 6.35 -5.83 -18.89
C LYS A 238 6.69 -5.00 -17.64
N GLN A 239 5.71 -4.32 -17.04
CA GLN A 239 5.96 -3.55 -15.81
C GLN A 239 5.94 -4.45 -14.57
N LEU A 240 5.03 -5.42 -14.48
CA LEU A 240 4.93 -6.37 -13.37
C LEU A 240 6.16 -7.28 -13.28
N ASP A 241 6.76 -7.63 -14.41
CA ASP A 241 8.00 -8.42 -14.44
C ASP A 241 9.23 -7.61 -14.03
N LYS A 242 9.10 -6.30 -13.75
CA LYS A 242 10.20 -5.50 -13.21
C LYS A 242 10.42 -5.84 -11.74
N GLN A 243 11.69 -6.06 -11.43
CA GLN A 243 12.19 -6.42 -10.10
C GLN A 243 12.34 -5.19 -9.19
N ARG A 244 11.37 -4.26 -9.23
CA ARG A 244 11.31 -3.01 -8.45
C ARG A 244 9.86 -2.58 -8.22
N CYS A 245 9.61 -1.72 -7.24
CA CYS A 245 8.28 -1.16 -7.01
C CYS A 245 7.86 -0.24 -8.19
N VAL A 246 6.65 -0.46 -8.72
CA VAL A 246 6.11 0.28 -9.88
C VAL A 246 4.69 0.77 -9.58
N ALA A 247 4.39 2.02 -9.93
CA ALA A 247 3.03 2.51 -10.06
C ALA A 247 2.60 2.62 -11.52
N LEU A 248 1.39 2.16 -11.85
CA LEU A 248 0.78 2.19 -13.17
C LEU A 248 -0.55 2.96 -13.12
N CYS A 249 -0.58 4.18 -13.66
CA CYS A 249 -1.81 4.98 -13.73
C CYS A 249 -2.57 4.76 -15.04
N THR A 250 -3.86 4.45 -14.94
CA THR A 250 -4.70 4.08 -16.09
C THR A 250 -6.18 4.49 -15.90
N HIS A 251 -7.03 4.07 -16.84
CA HIS A 251 -8.45 4.40 -16.92
C HIS A 251 -9.33 3.25 -16.48
N ARG A 252 -10.55 3.58 -16.02
CA ARG A 252 -11.56 2.57 -15.64
C ARG A 252 -11.77 1.47 -16.70
N PRO A 253 -11.93 1.77 -18.01
CA PRO A 253 -12.12 0.72 -19.02
C PRO A 253 -10.89 -0.16 -19.28
N VAL A 254 -9.72 0.24 -18.80
CA VAL A 254 -8.45 -0.49 -18.95
C VAL A 254 -8.18 -1.40 -17.74
N LEU A 255 -8.88 -1.17 -16.62
CA LEU A 255 -8.71 -1.95 -15.39
C LEU A 255 -8.99 -3.45 -15.59
N PRO A 256 -10.03 -3.90 -16.33
CA PRO A 256 -10.27 -5.33 -16.54
C PRO A 256 -9.05 -6.06 -17.13
N ILE A 257 -8.46 -5.53 -18.20
CA ILE A 257 -7.24 -6.09 -18.82
C ILE A 257 -6.08 -6.13 -17.82
N THR A 258 -5.96 -5.09 -16.98
CA THR A 258 -4.91 -5.03 -15.95
C THR A 258 -5.14 -6.12 -14.91
N PHE A 259 -6.38 -6.30 -14.46
CA PHE A 259 -6.74 -7.30 -13.46
C PHE A 259 -6.64 -8.73 -13.98
N ASP A 260 -6.96 -8.99 -15.25
CA ASP A 260 -6.73 -10.30 -15.87
C ASP A 260 -5.24 -10.69 -15.84
N VAL A 261 -4.36 -9.71 -16.12
CA VAL A 261 -2.91 -9.91 -15.99
C VAL A 261 -2.52 -10.20 -14.54
N LEU A 262 -3.01 -9.42 -13.57
CA LEU A 262 -2.72 -9.66 -12.15
C LEU A 262 -3.24 -11.04 -11.70
N ALA A 263 -4.46 -11.41 -12.07
CA ALA A 263 -5.09 -12.69 -11.75
C ALA A 263 -4.23 -13.87 -12.23
N SER A 264 -3.68 -13.79 -13.45
CA SER A 264 -2.78 -14.83 -13.98
C SER A 264 -1.46 -14.99 -13.20
N ARG A 265 -1.11 -13.99 -12.38
CA ARG A 265 0.12 -13.93 -11.58
C ARG A 265 -0.15 -14.11 -10.08
N CYS A 266 -1.41 -14.20 -9.66
CA CYS A 266 -1.78 -14.46 -8.28
C CYS A 266 -1.34 -15.85 -7.81
N ALA A 267 -0.98 -15.94 -6.53
CA ALA A 267 -0.98 -17.21 -5.81
C ALA A 267 -2.42 -17.75 -5.68
N PRO A 268 -2.61 -19.05 -5.40
CA PRO A 268 -3.94 -19.64 -5.23
C PRO A 268 -4.82 -18.85 -4.25
N GLY A 269 -6.09 -18.63 -4.61
CA GLY A 269 -7.05 -17.88 -3.79
C GLY A 269 -6.92 -16.36 -3.84
N ILE A 270 -5.75 -15.80 -4.19
CA ILE A 270 -5.52 -14.35 -4.14
C ILE A 270 -6.33 -13.60 -5.23
N ALA A 271 -6.54 -14.20 -6.40
CA ALA A 271 -7.29 -13.55 -7.48
C ALA A 271 -8.76 -13.22 -7.11
N ALA A 272 -9.34 -13.89 -6.10
CA ALA A 272 -10.69 -13.61 -5.61
C ALA A 272 -10.84 -12.24 -4.94
N PHE A 273 -9.73 -11.59 -4.57
CA PHE A 273 -9.72 -10.25 -3.98
C PHE A 273 -9.65 -9.12 -5.04
N LEU A 274 -9.57 -9.46 -6.34
CA LEU A 274 -9.63 -8.46 -7.40
C LEU A 274 -11.06 -7.91 -7.54
N PRO A 275 -11.23 -6.60 -7.82
CA PRO A 275 -12.56 -6.06 -8.08
C PRO A 275 -13.19 -6.67 -9.34
N HIS A 276 -14.38 -7.24 -9.19
CA HIS A 276 -15.14 -7.81 -10.32
C HIS A 276 -16.28 -6.91 -10.82
N LYS A 277 -16.72 -5.93 -10.02
CA LYS A 277 -17.86 -5.06 -10.33
C LYS A 277 -17.41 -3.65 -10.74
N ASN A 278 -17.89 -3.16 -11.89
CA ASN A 278 -17.72 -1.77 -12.32
C ASN A 278 -18.37 -0.84 -11.26
N PRO A 279 -17.68 0.21 -10.77
CA PRO A 279 -16.52 0.89 -11.36
C PRO A 279 -15.12 0.36 -11.06
N TYR A 280 -15.02 -0.82 -10.44
CA TYR A 280 -13.79 -1.54 -10.08
C TYR A 280 -12.96 -0.85 -8.99
N LEU A 281 -12.58 0.39 -9.22
CA LEU A 281 -11.87 1.28 -8.28
C LEU A 281 -12.52 2.64 -8.39
N GLU A 282 -12.69 3.37 -7.30
CA GLU A 282 -13.14 4.77 -7.35
C GLU A 282 -12.08 5.69 -7.99
N PRO A 283 -12.44 6.89 -8.53
CA PRO A 283 -11.44 7.82 -9.06
C PRO A 283 -10.36 8.14 -8.01
N GLY A 284 -9.09 7.97 -8.37
CA GLY A 284 -7.96 8.15 -7.46
C GLY A 284 -7.66 6.94 -6.57
N ALA A 285 -8.50 5.90 -6.54
CA ALA A 285 -8.21 4.71 -5.75
C ALA A 285 -7.06 3.89 -6.36
N LEU A 286 -6.34 3.21 -5.46
CA LEU A 286 -5.21 2.34 -5.72
C LEU A 286 -5.63 0.89 -5.51
N LEU A 287 -5.12 0.00 -6.36
CA LEU A 287 -5.00 -1.42 -6.05
C LEU A 287 -3.52 -1.76 -5.93
N VAL A 288 -3.12 -2.25 -4.76
CA VAL A 288 -1.73 -2.61 -4.48
C VAL A 288 -1.60 -4.12 -4.51
N ALA A 289 -0.81 -4.62 -5.44
CA ALA A 289 -0.45 -6.02 -5.56
C ALA A 289 0.95 -6.26 -5.01
N GLN A 290 1.07 -7.07 -3.96
CA GLN A 290 2.35 -7.40 -3.36
C GLN A 290 2.90 -8.65 -4.04
N GLN A 291 3.93 -8.48 -4.87
CA GLN A 291 4.57 -9.58 -5.60
C GLN A 291 5.77 -10.10 -4.82
N SER A 292 5.77 -11.39 -4.48
CA SER A 292 6.91 -12.06 -3.86
C SER A 292 8.16 -11.95 -4.73
N ARG A 293 9.29 -11.53 -4.14
CA ARG A 293 10.60 -11.49 -4.81
C ARG A 293 11.10 -12.89 -5.13
N THR A 294 10.68 -13.89 -4.36
CA THR A 294 11.08 -15.29 -4.51
C THR A 294 10.23 -15.99 -5.55
N THR A 295 8.91 -16.09 -5.33
CA THR A 295 8.01 -16.91 -6.16
C THR A 295 7.53 -16.16 -7.41
N ARG A 296 7.72 -14.83 -7.45
CA ARG A 296 7.21 -13.92 -8.50
C ARG A 296 5.69 -13.91 -8.61
N LYS A 297 4.98 -14.55 -7.67
CA LYS A 297 3.52 -14.54 -7.55
C LYS A 297 3.05 -13.34 -6.75
N ILE A 298 1.84 -12.87 -7.04
CA ILE A 298 1.15 -11.89 -6.22
C ILE A 298 0.53 -12.63 -5.04
N VAL A 299 0.98 -12.28 -3.83
CA VAL A 299 0.65 -12.99 -2.58
C VAL A 299 -0.34 -12.21 -1.72
N SER A 300 -0.61 -10.96 -2.07
CA SER A 300 -1.62 -10.12 -1.44
C SER A 300 -2.10 -9.03 -2.40
N LEU A 301 -3.36 -8.65 -2.23
CA LEU A 301 -4.02 -7.55 -2.91
C LEU A 301 -4.75 -6.70 -1.85
N GLU A 302 -4.59 -5.39 -1.93
CA GLU A 302 -5.35 -4.43 -1.13
C GLU A 302 -5.85 -3.28 -2.01
N ILE A 303 -7.05 -2.78 -1.70
CA ILE A 303 -7.63 -1.61 -2.37
C ILE A 303 -7.62 -0.48 -1.35
N VAL A 304 -7.03 0.64 -1.73
CA VAL A 304 -6.94 1.82 -0.88
C VAL A 304 -7.50 3.01 -1.64
N SER A 305 -8.53 3.61 -1.07
CA SER A 305 -9.12 4.83 -1.63
C SER A 305 -8.47 6.05 -0.99
N PRO A 306 -8.18 7.11 -1.76
CA PRO A 306 -7.73 8.36 -1.19
C PRO A 306 -8.84 8.90 -0.29
N PHE A 307 -8.45 9.45 0.85
CA PHE A 307 -9.35 10.24 1.64
C PHE A 307 -9.75 11.49 0.83
N THR A 308 -11.04 11.81 0.81
CA THR A 308 -11.55 13.00 0.10
C THR A 308 -12.62 13.67 0.93
N ASP A 309 -12.36 14.90 1.38
CA ASP A 309 -13.35 15.84 1.92
C ASP A 309 -14.40 16.26 0.88
#